data_AF-A0A267EPY5-F1
#
_entry.id   AF-A0A267EPY5-F1
#
_cell.length_a   1.000
_cell.length_b   1.000
_cell.length_c   1.000
_cell.angle_alpha   90.00
_cell.angle_beta   90.00
_cell.angle_gamma   90.00
#
_symmetry.space_group_name_H-M   'P 1'
#
loop_
_entity.id
_entity.type
_entity.pdbx_description
1 polymer ?
#
loop_
_entity_poly.entity_id
_entity_poly.type
_entity_poly.pdbx_seq_one_letter_code
_entity_poly.pdbx_strand_id
1 'polypeptide(L)'
;MQSTLSFVLLAALLIAGFTEFTTSAVVEHDNRGDRSLRLRWPKQRNTVWQMDQLTHKPTIQEPTKSRNYPPWVTPPPNGRDALVKASIVYKNGKFNIMPNTWAPNSVAYGSLAKTLNKTGWDILDVISGTDAALRNDTASMYAAGLVEGYLTADRIALMYTNMMANFFGTEQSRKVLLPKVRQFLTRQFQWVRQFAAANPQSAVARHTGFVLAQLQGLIDGYLARNDTVVRDPFVLHLLNAVGDMLDLQTALNNTKEDHFMRMSQSEFTTFFQKAGHCSALIRVTPGLEKIFMGHSSWFVYAAALRIFKNYLLKLNDKDLSSPLISFSSYPGFLESLDDFYILDSGMVVLQTTNSVFNVSLYKTVKPQSLLAWQRVRVANQIARNGSHWAWVMTQQNSGTYNNQYMVIDLRKIRPNASIDDGALTVVEQIPTLVVSSDQTGLLRTGYFPSYNVPFHETVYNLSGYPDVVKQRGLDFSYQMAPERKSSAGRHLESSTQPAWRPSFASTSSPTIRTPRATRATASAVGAT
;
A
#
# COMPACT_ATOMS: atom_id res chain seq x y z
N MET A 1 67.27 -25.80 24.34
CA MET A 1 67.07 -27.23 24.64
C MET A 1 66.13 -27.29 25.83
N GLN A 2 64.91 -27.83 25.82
CA GLN A 2 64.21 -28.87 25.03
C GLN A 2 62.73 -28.43 24.97
N SER A 3 62.12 -28.32 23.78
CA SER A 3 61.19 -29.31 23.18
C SER A 3 59.74 -29.19 23.73
N THR A 4 58.64 -29.17 23.00
CA THR A 4 58.28 -29.19 21.57
C THR A 4 56.74 -29.09 21.53
N LEU A 5 56.21 -28.46 20.46
CA LEU A 5 54.92 -28.71 19.80
C LEU A 5 53.67 -28.96 20.65
N SER A 6 52.66 -28.10 20.47
CA SER A 6 51.34 -28.55 19.98
C SER A 6 50.37 -27.39 19.65
N PHE A 7 49.96 -27.39 18.38
CA PHE A 7 48.72 -26.86 17.79
C PHE A 7 48.54 -25.36 17.44
N VAL A 8 48.81 -25.09 16.15
CA VAL A 8 47.92 -24.44 15.16
C VAL A 8 47.55 -22.95 15.34
N LEU A 9 48.15 -22.14 14.46
CA LEU A 9 47.58 -21.00 13.75
C LEU A 9 46.73 -20.00 14.57
N LEU A 10 47.41 -18.99 15.11
CA LEU A 10 46.83 -17.73 15.56
C LEU A 10 46.47 -16.85 14.34
N ALA A 11 45.43 -17.26 13.61
CA ALA A 11 44.81 -16.49 12.53
C ALA A 11 43.37 -16.13 12.93
N ALA A 12 43.20 -15.09 13.75
CA ALA A 12 41.92 -14.40 13.96
C ALA A 12 42.10 -13.14 14.83
N LEU A 13 42.92 -12.18 14.38
CA LEU A 13 42.82 -10.79 14.81
C LEU A 13 42.24 -10.04 13.61
N LEU A 14 41.07 -9.41 13.80
CA LEU A 14 40.18 -8.72 12.83
C LEU A 14 39.05 -9.59 12.25
N ILE A 15 37.99 -9.81 13.05
CA ILE A 15 36.55 -9.79 12.69
C ILE A 15 35.77 -9.94 14.00
N ALA A 16 34.62 -9.27 14.11
CA ALA A 16 33.57 -9.35 15.15
C ALA A 16 33.64 -8.34 16.32
N GLY A 17 33.10 -7.15 16.06
CA GLY A 17 32.43 -6.32 17.08
C GLY A 17 30.92 -6.39 16.88
N PHE A 18 30.29 -7.52 17.21
CA PHE A 18 28.84 -7.65 17.34
C PHE A 18 28.52 -7.74 18.83
N THR A 19 27.87 -6.73 19.38
CA THR A 19 27.19 -6.84 20.68
C THR A 19 25.81 -7.48 20.46
N GLU A 20 25.64 -8.69 20.99
CA GLU A 20 24.35 -9.39 21.09
C GLU A 20 23.38 -8.60 21.98
N PHE A 21 22.13 -8.42 21.53
CA PHE A 21 21.00 -8.16 22.41
C PHE A 21 20.20 -9.47 22.53
N THR A 22 20.36 -10.15 23.66
CA THR A 22 19.55 -11.31 24.03
C THR A 22 18.15 -10.85 24.42
N THR A 23 17.13 -11.34 23.73
CA THR A 23 15.73 -11.24 24.18
C THR A 23 15.41 -12.41 25.10
N SER A 24 15.31 -12.15 26.40
CA SER A 24 14.81 -13.13 27.38
C SER A 24 13.29 -13.02 27.49
N ALA A 25 12.56 -14.08 27.14
CA ALA A 25 11.15 -14.22 27.47
C ALA A 25 11.04 -14.63 28.96
N VAL A 26 10.39 -13.81 29.78
CA VAL A 26 10.10 -14.16 31.18
C VAL A 26 8.61 -14.47 31.31
N VAL A 27 8.29 -15.65 31.84
CA VAL A 27 6.94 -16.04 32.24
C VAL A 27 6.74 -15.59 33.68
N GLU A 28 5.91 -14.58 33.93
CA GLU A 28 5.48 -14.21 35.29
C GLU A 28 4.15 -14.91 35.61
N HIS A 29 4.07 -15.53 36.78
CA HIS A 29 2.85 -16.09 37.35
C HIS A 29 2.08 -15.00 38.11
N ASP A 30 0.83 -14.75 37.73
CA ASP A 30 -0.13 -14.01 38.57
C ASP A 30 -0.95 -15.01 39.39
N ASN A 31 -1.19 -14.71 40.68
CA ASN A 31 -1.91 -15.52 41.66
C ASN A 31 -3.43 -15.62 41.39
N ARG A 32 -3.86 -15.51 40.12
CA ARG A 32 -5.27 -15.65 39.70
C ARG A 32 -5.49 -16.60 38.53
N GLY A 33 -4.50 -17.44 38.19
CA GLY A 33 -4.72 -18.58 37.29
C GLY A 33 -4.94 -18.26 35.80
N ASP A 34 -4.78 -17.00 35.37
CA ASP A 34 -4.90 -16.64 33.94
C ASP A 34 -3.52 -16.61 33.25
N ARG A 35 -3.30 -17.52 32.29
CA ARG A 35 -2.05 -17.62 31.52
C ARG A 35 -2.09 -16.66 30.33
N SER A 36 -1.80 -15.38 30.55
CA SER A 36 -1.56 -14.42 29.46
C SER A 36 -0.05 -14.25 29.20
N LEU A 37 0.39 -14.60 27.98
CA LEU A 37 1.78 -14.48 27.54
C LEU A 37 2.05 -13.00 27.18
N ARG A 38 2.52 -12.19 28.13
CA ARG A 38 2.87 -10.79 27.90
C ARG A 38 4.31 -10.66 27.39
N LEU A 39 4.48 -10.60 26.07
CA LEU A 39 5.75 -10.16 25.47
C LEU A 39 5.90 -8.64 25.69
N ARG A 40 6.79 -8.23 26.60
CA ARG A 40 7.15 -6.82 26.76
C ARG A 40 8.03 -6.39 25.60
N TRP A 41 7.59 -5.36 24.88
CA TRP A 41 8.50 -4.52 24.08
C TRP A 41 9.64 -4.05 25.00
N PRO A 42 10.91 -4.03 24.57
CA PRO A 42 11.94 -3.32 25.33
C PRO A 42 11.40 -1.91 25.54
N LYS A 43 11.36 -1.41 26.79
CA LYS A 43 11.02 0.00 27.03
C LYS A 43 11.86 0.81 26.06
N GLN A 44 11.25 1.40 25.02
CA GLN A 44 11.86 2.47 24.26
C GLN A 44 12.01 3.60 25.26
N ARG A 45 13.11 3.59 26.01
CA ARG A 45 13.59 4.79 26.71
C ARG A 45 13.72 5.81 25.60
N ASN A 46 12.79 6.78 25.57
CA ASN A 46 12.86 8.03 24.83
C ASN A 46 13.91 8.03 23.72
N THR A 47 13.70 7.24 22.67
CA THR A 47 14.37 7.49 21.39
C THR A 47 13.52 8.54 20.69
N VAL A 48 13.44 9.70 21.33
CA VAL A 48 13.34 10.96 20.61
C VAL A 48 14.42 10.85 19.54
N TRP A 49 14.07 11.08 18.27
CA TRP A 49 15.07 11.37 17.27
C TRP A 49 15.92 12.53 17.82
N GLN A 50 17.05 12.24 18.46
CA GLN A 50 18.02 13.26 18.80
C GLN A 50 18.49 13.78 17.45
N MET A 51 18.09 15.03 17.15
CA MET A 51 18.39 15.74 15.91
C MET A 51 19.90 15.90 15.64
N ASP A 52 20.74 15.54 16.61
CA ASP A 52 22.19 15.74 16.60
C ASP A 52 22.94 14.82 15.60
N GLN A 53 22.27 13.90 14.91
CA GLN A 53 22.89 12.98 13.94
C GLN A 53 22.67 13.34 12.46
N LEU A 54 22.05 14.48 12.12
CA LEU A 54 21.61 14.79 10.74
C LEU A 54 22.02 16.18 10.24
N THR A 55 23.27 16.57 10.45
CA THR A 55 23.83 17.80 9.86
C THR A 55 24.58 17.50 8.55
N HIS A 56 23.85 17.52 7.44
CA HIS A 56 24.45 17.82 6.15
C HIS A 56 23.69 18.99 5.55
N LYS A 57 24.37 20.12 5.38
CA LYS A 57 23.87 21.28 4.63
C LYS A 57 24.23 21.07 3.16
N PRO A 58 23.26 20.85 2.24
CA PRO A 58 23.51 21.09 0.84
C PRO A 58 23.31 22.58 0.55
N THR A 59 24.22 23.13 -0.23
CA THR A 59 23.98 24.39 -0.95
C THR A 59 23.25 24.02 -2.24
N ILE A 60 22.24 24.79 -2.68
CA ILE A 60 21.97 25.18 -4.10
C ILE A 60 20.52 25.69 -4.31
N GLN A 61 20.47 26.76 -5.12
CA GLN A 61 19.45 27.43 -5.96
C GLN A 61 17.95 27.14 -5.81
N GLU A 62 17.19 28.23 -5.72
CA GLU A 62 15.72 28.28 -5.75
C GLU A 62 15.13 27.77 -7.08
N PRO A 63 14.12 26.89 -7.06
CA PRO A 63 13.34 26.58 -8.25
C PRO A 63 12.30 27.66 -8.52
N THR A 64 12.54 28.46 -9.56
CA THR A 64 11.56 29.38 -10.15
C THR A 64 10.49 28.61 -10.95
N LYS A 65 9.27 28.51 -10.41
CA LYS A 65 7.97 28.46 -11.12
C LYS A 65 6.84 28.38 -10.10
N SER A 66 5.98 29.39 -10.03
CA SER A 66 4.78 29.38 -9.18
C SER A 66 3.82 28.28 -9.64
N ARG A 67 3.71 27.18 -8.89
CA ARG A 67 2.69 26.15 -9.12
C ARG A 67 1.34 26.68 -8.63
N ASN A 68 0.32 26.68 -9.49
CA ASN A 68 -1.06 26.95 -9.08
C ASN A 68 -1.60 25.73 -8.32
N TYR A 69 -1.65 25.83 -7.00
CA TYR A 69 -2.18 24.76 -6.14
C TYR A 69 -3.72 24.74 -6.14
N PRO A 70 -4.36 23.57 -5.93
CA PRO A 70 -5.81 23.48 -5.81
C PRO A 70 -6.39 24.33 -4.64
N PRO A 71 -7.67 24.72 -4.68
CA PRO A 71 -8.28 25.63 -3.68
C PRO A 71 -8.25 25.12 -2.22
N TRP A 72 -8.09 23.82 -1.99
CA TRP A 72 -7.98 23.26 -0.64
C TRP A 72 -6.58 23.45 -0.01
N VAL A 73 -5.58 23.85 -0.81
CA VAL A 73 -4.21 24.10 -0.33
C VAL A 73 -4.13 25.39 0.50
N THR A 74 -5.04 26.34 0.25
CA THR A 74 -5.27 27.47 1.15
C THR A 74 -6.20 27.04 2.29
N PRO A 75 -5.91 27.40 3.55
CA PRO A 75 -6.82 27.15 4.67
C PRO A 75 -8.22 27.64 4.29
N PRO A 76 -9.26 26.80 4.36
CA PRO A 76 -10.60 27.24 3.99
C PRO A 76 -10.99 28.42 4.90
N PRO A 77 -11.69 29.44 4.36
CA PRO A 77 -12.33 30.45 5.20
C PRO A 77 -13.16 29.76 6.28
N ASN A 78 -13.14 30.31 7.50
CA ASN A 78 -13.93 29.78 8.62
C ASN A 78 -15.39 29.61 8.15
N GLY A 79 -15.89 28.37 8.06
CA GLY A 79 -17.27 28.14 7.59
C GLY A 79 -17.63 26.78 6.99
N ARG A 80 -16.76 25.76 6.97
CA ARG A 80 -17.20 24.38 6.68
C ARG A 80 -17.62 23.69 7.98
N ASP A 81 -18.92 23.49 8.14
CA ASP A 81 -19.49 22.66 9.20
C ASP A 81 -18.88 21.24 9.14
N ALA A 82 -18.37 20.75 10.28
CA ALA A 82 -17.70 19.45 10.49
C ALA A 82 -16.21 19.32 10.09
N LEU A 83 -15.46 20.42 10.04
CA LEU A 83 -14.01 20.40 9.81
C LEU A 83 -13.21 20.41 11.14
N VAL A 84 -12.57 19.30 11.50
CA VAL A 84 -11.55 19.28 12.57
C VAL A 84 -10.21 19.66 11.96
N LYS A 85 -9.45 20.54 12.60
CA LYS A 85 -8.15 21.02 12.09
C LYS A 85 -7.08 21.01 13.16
N ALA A 86 -5.82 20.94 12.75
CA ALA A 86 -4.68 21.06 13.64
C ALA A 86 -3.46 21.59 12.88
N SER A 87 -2.56 22.24 13.62
CA SER A 87 -1.24 22.65 13.12
C SER A 87 -0.15 22.08 14.02
N ILE A 88 1.05 21.87 13.46
CA ILE A 88 2.23 21.42 14.16
C ILE A 88 3.26 22.54 14.14
N VAL A 89 3.68 23.01 15.32
CA VAL A 89 4.70 24.06 15.47
C VAL A 89 5.95 23.46 16.10
N TYR A 90 7.12 23.78 15.57
CA TYR A 90 8.39 23.38 16.15
C TYR A 90 8.96 24.52 17.00
N LYS A 91 9.04 24.33 18.31
CA LYS A 91 9.53 25.33 19.27
C LYS A 91 10.31 24.67 20.39
N ASN A 92 11.43 25.27 20.79
CA ASN A 92 12.28 24.79 21.89
C ASN A 92 12.70 23.32 21.72
N GLY A 93 13.05 22.92 20.51
CA GLY A 93 13.50 21.56 20.21
C GLY A 93 12.38 20.51 20.08
N LYS A 94 11.10 20.90 20.16
CA LYS A 94 9.96 19.98 20.21
C LYS A 94 8.86 20.34 19.23
N PHE A 95 8.19 19.32 18.69
CA PHE A 95 6.94 19.47 17.95
C PHE A 95 5.77 19.60 18.92
N ASN A 96 4.93 20.61 18.70
CA ASN A 96 3.75 20.90 19.50
C ASN A 96 2.51 20.87 18.61
N ILE A 97 1.49 20.12 19.04
CA ILE A 97 0.20 20.04 18.35
C ILE A 97 -0.66 21.21 18.81
N MET A 98 -1.10 22.03 17.86
CA MET A 98 -2.01 23.17 18.05
C MET A 98 -3.40 22.77 17.54
N PRO A 99 -4.28 22.22 18.40
CA PRO A 99 -5.60 21.76 17.97
C PRO A 99 -6.49 22.93 17.56
N ASN A 100 -7.39 22.69 16.60
CA ASN A 100 -8.40 23.62 16.10
C ASN A 100 -7.85 24.99 15.65
N THR A 101 -6.57 25.05 15.30
CA THR A 101 -5.85 26.30 15.03
C THR A 101 -5.05 26.18 13.75
N TRP A 102 -5.06 27.24 12.92
CA TRP A 102 -4.10 27.46 11.84
C TRP A 102 -2.96 28.32 12.40
N ALA A 103 -1.91 27.67 12.89
CA ALA A 103 -0.81 28.39 13.53
C ALA A 103 0.12 29.00 12.47
N PRO A 104 0.50 30.28 12.60
CA PRO A 104 1.56 30.86 11.76
C PRO A 104 2.88 30.11 12.04
N ASN A 105 3.74 30.00 11.02
CA ASN A 105 5.02 29.28 11.10
C ASN A 105 4.86 27.81 11.54
N SER A 106 3.75 27.17 11.18
CA SER A 106 3.61 25.73 11.38
C SER A 106 4.46 24.96 10.37
N VAL A 107 5.05 23.85 10.83
CA VAL A 107 5.82 22.92 9.99
C VAL A 107 4.87 22.10 9.12
N ALA A 108 3.71 21.75 9.68
CA ALA A 108 2.62 21.08 8.99
C ALA A 108 1.28 21.51 9.56
N TYR A 109 0.23 21.38 8.78
CA TYR A 109 -1.15 21.57 9.22
C TYR A 109 -2.08 20.70 8.38
N GLY A 110 -3.26 20.42 8.91
CA GLY A 110 -4.23 19.58 8.21
C GLY A 110 -5.64 19.75 8.72
N SER A 111 -6.57 19.19 7.96
CA SER A 111 -7.99 19.16 8.28
C SER A 111 -8.64 17.85 7.89
N LEU A 112 -9.58 17.39 8.72
CA LEU A 112 -10.42 16.23 8.48
C LEU A 112 -11.89 16.67 8.41
N ALA A 113 -12.51 16.47 7.26
CA ALA A 113 -13.96 16.55 7.10
C ALA A 113 -14.57 15.17 7.38
N LYS A 114 -15.36 15.06 8.46
CA LYS A 114 -15.99 13.80 8.88
C LYS A 114 -17.30 13.53 8.11
N THR A 115 -17.19 13.21 6.82
CA THR A 115 -18.31 13.06 5.89
C THR A 115 -18.67 11.60 5.54
N LEU A 116 -18.06 10.61 6.22
CA LEU A 116 -18.26 9.18 5.95
C LEU A 116 -19.75 8.79 5.91
N ASN A 117 -20.54 9.15 6.92
CA ASN A 117 -21.95 8.76 7.00
C ASN A 117 -22.84 9.43 5.93
N LYS A 118 -22.35 10.50 5.29
CA LYS A 118 -23.09 11.23 4.23
C LYS A 118 -22.70 10.77 2.83
N THR A 119 -21.43 10.45 2.61
CA THR A 119 -20.86 10.26 1.27
C THR A 119 -20.17 8.91 1.07
N GLY A 120 -19.95 8.15 2.14
CA GLY A 120 -19.07 6.99 2.17
C GLY A 120 -17.58 7.33 2.34
N TRP A 121 -17.21 8.60 2.50
CA TRP A 121 -15.82 9.06 2.65
C TRP A 121 -15.67 10.16 3.70
N ASP A 122 -14.68 10.03 4.58
CA ASP A 122 -14.06 11.21 5.21
C ASP A 122 -13.04 11.81 4.22
N ILE A 123 -12.76 13.12 4.31
CA ILE A 123 -11.76 13.81 3.47
C ILE A 123 -10.67 14.38 4.37
N LEU A 124 -9.42 14.01 4.12
CA LEU A 124 -8.25 14.48 4.86
C LEU A 124 -7.33 15.28 3.96
N ASP A 125 -7.01 16.51 4.38
CA ASP A 125 -6.01 17.36 3.75
C ASP A 125 -4.83 17.53 4.71
N VAL A 126 -3.60 17.29 4.24
CA VAL A 126 -2.36 17.51 5.01
C VAL A 126 -1.38 18.30 4.16
N ILE A 127 -0.84 19.37 4.73
CA ILE A 127 0.19 20.20 4.13
C ILE A 127 1.39 20.23 5.08
N SER A 128 2.60 20.06 4.56
CA SER A 128 3.84 20.16 5.34
C SER A 128 4.97 20.83 4.56
N GLY A 129 6.05 21.18 5.28
CA GLY A 129 7.18 21.94 4.72
C GLY A 129 6.84 23.42 4.53
N THR A 130 5.99 23.96 5.41
CA THR A 130 5.49 25.34 5.33
C THR A 130 6.29 26.33 6.16
N ASP A 131 7.06 25.85 7.14
CA ASP A 131 7.95 26.70 7.93
C ASP A 131 9.26 26.92 7.18
N ALA A 132 9.41 28.12 6.61
CA ALA A 132 10.60 28.52 5.86
C ALA A 132 11.87 28.57 6.73
N ALA A 133 11.75 28.71 8.06
CA ALA A 133 12.87 28.70 8.99
C ALA A 133 13.35 27.27 9.29
N LEU A 134 12.44 26.30 9.33
CA LEU A 134 12.75 24.88 9.55
C LEU A 134 12.95 24.15 8.22
N ARG A 135 14.09 24.37 7.56
CA ARG A 135 14.49 23.69 6.31
C ARG A 135 14.96 22.25 6.56
N ASN A 136 14.05 21.37 6.97
CA ASN A 136 14.33 19.96 7.23
C ASN A 136 13.18 19.06 6.74
N ASP A 137 13.47 18.25 5.71
CA ASP A 137 12.48 17.39 5.06
C ASP A 137 12.03 16.24 5.96
N THR A 138 12.93 15.67 6.77
CA THR A 138 12.59 14.65 7.77
C THR A 138 11.63 15.21 8.82
N ALA A 139 11.87 16.44 9.31
CA ALA A 139 10.98 17.14 10.23
C ALA A 139 9.61 17.44 9.59
N SER A 140 9.60 17.83 8.31
CA SER A 140 8.38 18.10 7.56
C SER A 140 7.52 16.85 7.38
N MET A 141 8.15 15.71 7.09
CA MET A 141 7.47 14.43 6.95
C MET A 141 6.97 13.90 8.29
N TYR A 142 7.78 14.02 9.35
CA TYR A 142 7.35 13.70 10.71
C TYR A 142 6.14 14.54 11.12
N ALA A 143 6.17 15.86 10.90
CA ALA A 143 5.05 16.74 11.22
C ALA A 143 3.78 16.41 10.40
N ALA A 144 3.92 16.01 9.13
CA ALA A 144 2.81 15.53 8.31
C ALA A 144 2.14 14.28 8.91
N GLY A 145 2.95 13.32 9.36
CA GLY A 145 2.44 12.15 10.07
C GLY A 145 1.76 12.54 11.38
N LEU A 146 2.39 13.41 12.16
CA LEU A 146 1.91 13.86 13.47
C LEU A 146 0.52 14.48 13.39
N VAL A 147 0.29 15.36 12.41
CA VAL A 147 -1.02 15.99 12.24
C VAL A 147 -2.09 15.00 11.79
N GLU A 148 -1.77 14.07 10.88
CA GLU A 148 -2.72 13.04 10.46
C GLU A 148 -3.09 12.10 11.60
N GLY A 149 -2.09 11.61 12.33
CA GLY A 149 -2.29 10.66 13.43
C GLY A 149 -3.18 11.25 14.50
N TYR A 150 -2.98 12.54 14.79
CA TYR A 150 -3.81 13.29 15.73
C TYR A 150 -5.25 13.49 15.22
N LEU A 151 -5.41 13.92 13.97
CA LEU A 151 -6.72 14.24 13.40
C LEU A 151 -7.60 13.00 13.17
N THR A 152 -6.98 11.85 12.91
CA THR A 152 -7.67 10.62 12.51
C THR A 152 -7.68 9.55 13.60
N ALA A 153 -7.27 9.87 14.83
CA ALA A 153 -7.04 8.87 15.87
C ALA A 153 -8.25 7.98 16.20
N ASP A 154 -9.47 8.56 16.25
CA ASP A 154 -10.69 7.77 16.47
C ASP A 154 -10.94 6.77 15.34
N ARG A 155 -10.65 7.18 14.09
CA ARG A 155 -10.79 6.33 12.92
C ARG A 155 -9.72 5.24 12.86
N ILE A 156 -8.49 5.54 13.26
CA ILE A 156 -7.38 4.58 13.36
C ILE A 156 -7.73 3.45 14.33
N ALA A 157 -8.27 3.78 15.52
CA ALA A 157 -8.64 2.77 16.52
C ALA A 157 -9.70 1.78 16.00
N LEU A 158 -10.71 2.29 15.27
CA LEU A 158 -11.73 1.46 14.62
C LEU A 158 -11.13 0.60 13.50
N MET A 159 -10.32 1.18 12.62
CA MET A 159 -9.68 0.44 11.52
C MET A 159 -8.79 -0.68 12.04
N TYR A 160 -8.00 -0.42 13.09
CA TYR A 160 -7.19 -1.45 13.72
C TYR A 160 -8.02 -2.62 14.24
N THR A 161 -9.14 -2.33 14.91
CA THR A 161 -10.05 -3.37 15.42
C THR A 161 -10.55 -4.25 14.28
N ASN A 162 -10.96 -3.63 13.17
CA ASN A 162 -11.44 -4.32 11.98
C ASN A 162 -10.33 -5.20 11.35
N MET A 163 -9.12 -4.66 11.17
CA MET A 163 -8.02 -5.40 10.55
C MET A 163 -7.48 -6.52 11.45
N MET A 164 -7.46 -6.32 12.77
CA MET A 164 -7.11 -7.37 13.72
C MET A 164 -8.12 -8.51 13.69
N ALA A 165 -9.42 -8.21 13.63
CA ALA A 165 -10.46 -9.22 13.50
C ALA A 165 -10.33 -9.98 12.16
N ASN A 166 -9.99 -9.28 11.08
CA ASN A 166 -9.82 -9.89 9.76
C ASN A 166 -8.65 -10.89 9.70
N PHE A 167 -7.45 -10.48 10.12
CA PHE A 167 -6.24 -11.31 9.99
C PHE A 167 -6.00 -12.23 11.19
N PHE A 168 -6.53 -11.86 12.37
CA PHE A 168 -6.27 -12.55 13.64
C PHE A 168 -7.57 -12.85 14.41
N GLY A 169 -8.65 -13.16 13.68
CA GLY A 169 -9.97 -13.46 14.25
C GLY A 169 -10.05 -14.80 14.99
N THR A 170 -9.18 -15.76 14.68
CA THR A 170 -9.15 -17.09 15.31
C THR A 170 -8.11 -17.19 16.42
N GLU A 171 -8.31 -18.11 17.37
CA GLU A 171 -7.31 -18.37 18.41
C GLU A 171 -5.95 -18.81 17.81
N GLN A 172 -5.98 -19.65 16.77
CA GLN A 172 -4.79 -20.12 16.08
C GLN A 172 -4.01 -18.97 15.42
N SER A 173 -4.70 -18.07 14.71
CA SER A 173 -4.05 -16.91 14.08
C SER A 173 -3.46 -15.96 15.14
N ARG A 174 -4.13 -15.77 16.28
CA ARG A 174 -3.58 -14.99 17.40
C ARG A 174 -2.37 -15.63 18.08
N LYS A 175 -2.38 -16.95 18.30
CA LYS A 175 -1.30 -17.66 19.01
C LYS A 175 -0.08 -17.93 18.14
N VAL A 176 -0.27 -18.13 16.83
CA VAL A 176 0.81 -18.61 15.93
C VAL A 176 1.22 -17.56 14.91
N LEU A 177 0.27 -16.98 14.17
CA LEU A 177 0.59 -16.07 13.07
C LEU A 177 0.97 -14.68 13.59
N LEU A 178 0.19 -14.11 14.51
CA LEU A 178 0.43 -12.75 15.01
C LEU A 178 1.84 -12.55 15.60
N PRO A 179 2.40 -13.46 16.42
CA PRO A 179 3.79 -13.33 16.89
C PRO A 179 4.82 -13.33 15.76
N LYS A 180 4.64 -14.19 14.74
CA LYS A 180 5.51 -14.25 13.57
C LYS A 180 5.45 -12.96 12.75
N VAL A 181 4.26 -12.44 12.51
CA VAL A 181 4.05 -11.16 11.81
C VAL A 181 4.68 -10.01 12.58
N ARG A 182 4.46 -9.94 13.90
CA ARG A 182 5.07 -8.92 14.75
C ARG A 182 6.58 -8.98 14.70
N GLN A 183 7.17 -10.18 14.77
CA GLN A 183 8.61 -10.37 14.64
C GLN A 183 9.13 -9.96 13.26
N PHE A 184 8.45 -10.37 12.19
CA PHE A 184 8.81 -10.03 10.82
C PHE A 184 8.81 -8.52 10.60
N LEU A 185 7.69 -7.86 10.91
CA LEU A 185 7.54 -6.41 10.73
C LEU A 185 8.55 -5.66 11.61
N THR A 186 8.76 -6.06 12.87
CA THR A 186 9.76 -5.41 13.74
C THR A 186 11.17 -5.46 13.12
N ARG A 187 11.59 -6.63 12.63
CA ARG A 187 12.90 -6.77 11.96
C ARG A 187 12.95 -6.00 10.65
N GLN A 188 11.85 -5.98 9.90
CA GLN A 188 11.72 -5.26 8.64
C GLN A 188 11.90 -3.75 8.88
N PHE A 189 11.13 -3.16 9.78
CA PHE A 189 11.23 -1.74 10.13
C PHE A 189 12.62 -1.34 10.65
N GLN A 190 13.26 -2.20 11.45
CA GLN A 190 14.64 -1.98 11.89
C GLN A 190 15.62 -1.96 10.72
N TRP A 191 15.50 -2.93 9.81
CA TRP A 191 16.34 -3.00 8.62
C TRP A 191 16.12 -1.82 7.68
N VAL A 192 14.87 -1.39 7.46
CA VAL A 192 14.58 -0.22 6.59
C VAL A 192 15.23 1.05 7.13
N ARG A 193 15.25 1.25 8.45
CA ARG A 193 15.96 2.39 9.07
C ARG A 193 17.45 2.35 8.76
N GLN A 194 18.07 1.17 8.86
CA GLN A 194 19.48 0.97 8.54
C GLN A 194 19.75 1.18 7.04
N PHE A 195 18.90 0.64 6.17
CA PHE A 195 18.97 0.83 4.72
C PHE A 195 18.90 2.31 4.34
N ALA A 196 17.94 3.06 4.90
CA ALA A 196 17.80 4.49 4.64
C ALA A 196 19.03 5.30 5.10
N ALA A 197 19.54 5.00 6.31
CA ALA A 197 20.71 5.69 6.87
C ALA A 197 22.02 5.37 6.15
N ALA A 198 22.21 4.12 5.71
CA ALA A 198 23.45 3.66 5.08
C ALA A 198 23.61 4.14 3.63
N ASN A 199 22.54 4.62 2.98
CA ASN A 199 22.53 4.96 1.55
C ASN A 199 22.07 6.40 1.28
N PRO A 200 22.64 7.44 1.92
CA PRO A 200 22.13 8.81 1.85
C PRO A 200 22.19 9.42 0.43
N GLN A 201 23.02 8.90 -0.47
CA GLN A 201 23.09 9.38 -1.86
C GLN A 201 21.95 8.82 -2.75
N SER A 202 21.32 7.72 -2.34
CA SER A 202 20.21 7.11 -3.09
C SER A 202 18.90 7.85 -2.81
N ALA A 203 18.24 8.36 -3.85
CA ALA A 203 16.91 8.96 -3.74
C ALA A 203 15.90 7.99 -3.12
N VAL A 204 15.95 6.71 -3.51
CA VAL A 204 15.10 5.66 -2.97
C VAL A 204 15.30 5.52 -1.46
N ALA A 205 16.55 5.50 -0.99
CA ALA A 205 16.86 5.37 0.44
C ALA A 205 16.48 6.62 1.25
N ARG A 206 16.75 7.83 0.74
CA ARG A 206 16.34 9.08 1.40
C ARG A 206 14.83 9.18 1.54
N HIS A 207 14.08 8.95 0.44
CA HIS A 207 12.62 8.98 0.46
C HIS A 207 12.02 7.84 1.29
N THR A 208 12.69 6.68 1.37
CA THR A 208 12.32 5.64 2.34
C THR A 208 12.44 6.18 3.78
N GLY A 209 13.52 6.88 4.11
CA GLY A 209 13.68 7.54 5.41
C GLY A 209 12.60 8.60 5.70
N PHE A 210 12.21 9.38 4.69
CA PHE A 210 11.10 10.34 4.79
C PHE A 210 9.76 9.67 5.08
N VAL A 211 9.44 8.57 4.39
CA VAL A 211 8.23 7.77 4.64
C VAL A 211 8.24 7.20 6.07
N LEU A 212 9.39 6.71 6.56
CA LEU A 212 9.50 6.24 7.94
C LEU A 212 9.35 7.37 8.97
N ALA A 213 9.84 8.57 8.67
CA ALA A 213 9.64 9.73 9.53
C ALA A 213 8.15 10.09 9.64
N GLN A 214 7.42 10.04 8.51
CA GLN A 214 5.97 10.22 8.51
C GLN A 214 5.24 9.13 9.30
N LEU A 215 5.64 7.86 9.18
CA LEU A 215 5.06 6.79 10.00
C LEU A 215 5.30 7.01 11.50
N GLN A 216 6.49 7.45 11.89
CA GLN A 216 6.77 7.76 13.29
C GLN A 216 5.91 8.94 13.77
N GLY A 217 5.78 9.99 12.96
CA GLY A 217 4.87 11.09 13.26
C GLY A 217 3.44 10.62 13.45
N LEU A 218 2.94 9.76 12.55
CA LEU A 218 1.60 9.18 12.62
C LEU A 218 1.37 8.44 13.95
N ILE A 219 2.35 7.64 14.39
CA ILE A 219 2.32 6.96 15.68
C ILE A 219 2.23 7.97 16.83
N ASP A 220 3.13 8.96 16.86
CA ASP A 220 3.18 9.92 17.95
C ASP A 220 1.90 10.78 18.00
N GLY A 221 1.34 11.11 16.83
CA GLY A 221 0.12 11.90 16.71
C GLY A 221 -1.10 11.12 17.19
N TYR A 222 -1.17 9.84 16.82
CA TYR A 222 -2.18 8.92 17.32
C TYR A 222 -2.12 8.78 18.85
N LEU A 223 -0.91 8.60 19.41
CA LEU A 223 -0.71 8.41 20.85
C LEU A 223 -0.90 9.69 21.69
N ALA A 224 -0.82 10.87 21.06
CA ALA A 224 -1.09 12.15 21.69
C ALA A 224 -2.58 12.37 22.02
N ARG A 225 -3.47 11.54 21.46
CA ARG A 225 -4.89 11.50 21.83
C ARG A 225 -5.07 10.59 23.06
N ASN A 226 -5.65 11.14 24.13
CA ASN A 226 -5.83 10.41 25.39
C ASN A 226 -7.02 9.44 25.37
N ASP A 227 -7.97 9.64 24.45
CA ASP A 227 -9.21 8.88 24.33
C ASP A 227 -9.07 7.59 23.50
N THR A 228 -7.87 7.28 22.99
CA THR A 228 -7.63 6.06 22.21
C THR A 228 -7.45 4.85 23.13
N VAL A 229 -8.33 3.85 22.99
CA VAL A 229 -8.29 2.59 23.77
C VAL A 229 -7.08 1.72 23.39
N VAL A 230 -6.64 1.77 22.13
CA VAL A 230 -5.51 0.99 21.64
C VAL A 230 -4.25 1.86 21.63
N ARG A 231 -3.21 1.51 22.39
CA ARG A 231 -1.97 2.30 22.49
C ARG A 231 -0.71 1.58 22.03
N ASP A 232 -0.83 0.40 21.43
CA ASP A 232 0.30 -0.36 20.89
C ASP A 232 0.76 0.26 19.55
N PRO A 233 2.00 0.80 19.43
CA PRO A 233 2.50 1.37 18.17
C PRO A 233 2.50 0.38 16.99
N PHE A 234 2.53 -0.93 17.28
CA PHE A 234 2.44 -1.97 16.26
C PHE A 234 1.18 -1.86 15.40
N VAL A 235 0.11 -1.26 15.93
CA VAL A 235 -1.12 -0.96 15.19
C VAL A 235 -0.81 -0.35 13.82
N LEU A 236 -0.02 0.71 13.78
CA LEU A 236 0.22 1.47 12.56
C LEU A 236 1.20 0.76 11.64
N HIS A 237 2.17 0.03 12.19
CA HIS A 237 3.01 -0.86 11.41
C HIS A 237 2.21 -1.93 10.67
N LEU A 238 1.22 -2.54 11.34
CA LEU A 238 0.33 -3.52 10.74
C LEU A 238 -0.60 -2.88 9.70
N LEU A 239 -1.22 -1.74 10.02
CA LEU A 239 -2.16 -1.06 9.12
C LEU A 239 -1.51 -0.72 7.78
N ASN A 240 -0.27 -0.19 7.80
CA ASN A 240 0.43 0.13 6.54
C ASN A 240 0.89 -1.13 5.78
N ALA A 241 0.96 -2.29 6.44
CA ALA A 241 1.37 -3.56 5.84
C ALA A 241 0.17 -4.45 5.44
N VAL A 242 -1.07 -3.95 5.43
CA VAL A 242 -2.27 -4.77 5.17
C VAL A 242 -2.26 -5.42 3.78
N GLY A 243 -1.76 -4.74 2.76
CA GLY A 243 -1.57 -5.36 1.44
C GLY A 243 -0.50 -6.46 1.48
N ASP A 244 0.63 -6.19 2.11
CA ASP A 244 1.72 -7.17 2.28
C ASP A 244 1.29 -8.39 3.11
N MET A 245 0.34 -8.21 4.05
CA MET A 245 -0.22 -9.28 4.88
C MET A 245 -0.90 -10.39 4.09
N LEU A 246 -1.36 -10.12 2.86
CA LEU A 246 -1.98 -11.11 1.98
C LEU A 246 -0.98 -12.20 1.59
N ASP A 247 0.27 -11.82 1.33
CA ASP A 247 1.36 -12.72 0.99
C ASP A 247 2.11 -13.23 2.24
N LEU A 248 2.28 -12.37 3.26
CA LEU A 248 2.97 -12.74 4.49
C LEU A 248 2.25 -13.86 5.25
N GLN A 249 0.92 -13.96 5.16
CA GLN A 249 0.19 -15.10 5.70
C GLN A 249 0.69 -16.42 5.12
N THR A 250 0.88 -16.49 3.80
CA THR A 250 1.40 -17.67 3.14
C THR A 250 2.88 -17.90 3.46
N ALA A 251 3.69 -16.84 3.47
CA ALA A 251 5.14 -16.92 3.69
C ALA A 251 5.54 -17.27 5.14
N LEU A 252 4.77 -16.81 6.13
CA LEU A 252 5.06 -17.02 7.55
C LEU A 252 4.36 -18.24 8.14
N ASN A 253 3.27 -18.68 7.50
CA ASN A 253 2.67 -19.96 7.81
C ASN A 253 3.51 -21.06 7.12
N ASN A 254 3.67 -22.23 7.74
CA ASN A 254 4.47 -23.34 7.17
C ASN A 254 3.70 -23.99 6.01
N THR A 255 3.38 -23.21 4.99
CA THR A 255 2.48 -23.56 3.90
C THR A 255 3.18 -24.56 3.01
N LYS A 256 2.52 -25.71 2.77
CA LYS A 256 3.05 -26.76 1.89
C LYS A 256 2.97 -26.32 0.43
N GLU A 257 3.87 -26.84 -0.40
CA GLU A 257 3.97 -26.44 -1.82
C GLU A 257 2.70 -26.71 -2.62
N ASP A 258 1.98 -27.77 -2.28
CA ASP A 258 0.73 -28.20 -2.90
C ASP A 258 -0.53 -27.54 -2.30
N HIS A 259 -0.38 -26.54 -1.40
CA HIS A 259 -1.49 -25.99 -0.61
C HIS A 259 -2.69 -25.57 -1.46
N PHE A 260 -2.46 -24.76 -2.50
CA PHE A 260 -3.52 -24.26 -3.37
C PHE A 260 -4.11 -25.35 -4.28
N MET A 261 -3.32 -26.35 -4.66
CA MET A 261 -3.77 -27.47 -5.52
C MET A 261 -4.60 -28.49 -4.75
N ARG A 262 -4.40 -28.61 -3.43
CA ARG A 262 -5.21 -29.46 -2.55
C ARG A 262 -6.57 -28.85 -2.17
N MET A 263 -6.79 -27.56 -2.39
CA MET A 263 -8.09 -26.94 -2.13
C MET A 263 -9.17 -27.54 -3.04
N SER A 264 -10.37 -27.76 -2.51
CA SER A 264 -11.56 -28.00 -3.33
C SER A 264 -11.84 -26.78 -4.24
N GLN A 265 -12.67 -26.97 -5.26
CA GLN A 265 -13.00 -25.88 -6.19
C GLN A 265 -13.65 -24.68 -5.48
N SER A 266 -14.52 -24.93 -4.51
CA SER A 266 -15.19 -23.89 -3.73
C SER A 266 -14.23 -23.15 -2.80
N GLU A 267 -13.32 -23.85 -2.12
CA GLU A 267 -12.29 -23.25 -1.29
C GLU A 267 -11.35 -22.36 -2.12
N PHE A 268 -10.89 -22.87 -3.26
CA PHE A 268 -10.01 -22.11 -4.14
C PHE A 268 -10.70 -20.87 -4.72
N THR A 269 -11.95 -21.00 -5.17
CA THR A 269 -12.74 -19.86 -5.67
C THR A 269 -12.93 -18.80 -4.57
N THR A 270 -13.24 -19.24 -3.34
CA THR A 270 -13.36 -18.35 -2.19
C THR A 270 -12.04 -17.67 -1.86
N PHE A 271 -10.93 -18.39 -1.91
CA PHE A 271 -9.59 -17.82 -1.73
C PHE A 271 -9.31 -16.77 -2.80
N PHE A 272 -9.50 -17.12 -4.08
CA PHE A 272 -9.23 -16.23 -5.21
C PHE A 272 -10.08 -14.95 -5.15
N GLN A 273 -11.36 -15.05 -4.78
CA GLN A 273 -12.23 -13.88 -4.60
C GLN A 273 -11.87 -13.02 -3.39
N LYS A 274 -11.26 -13.61 -2.34
CA LYS A 274 -10.80 -12.88 -1.15
C LYS A 274 -9.41 -12.28 -1.30
N ALA A 275 -8.56 -12.88 -2.12
CA ALA A 275 -7.19 -12.47 -2.40
C ALA A 275 -7.05 -11.64 -3.69
N GLY A 276 -8.03 -11.73 -4.59
CA GLY A 276 -8.17 -10.89 -5.78
C GLY A 276 -8.87 -9.59 -5.40
N HIS A 277 -8.14 -8.49 -5.41
CA HIS A 277 -8.55 -7.28 -4.73
C HIS A 277 -9.19 -6.22 -5.61
N CYS A 278 -9.21 -6.32 -6.94
CA CYS A 278 -9.59 -5.13 -7.71
C CYS A 278 -9.98 -5.42 -9.16
N SER A 279 -10.86 -4.58 -9.69
CA SER A 279 -10.98 -4.37 -11.14
C SER A 279 -10.51 -2.97 -11.50
N ALA A 280 -9.69 -2.85 -12.54
CA ALA A 280 -9.34 -1.56 -13.14
C ALA A 280 -9.55 -1.57 -14.65
N LEU A 281 -9.84 -0.40 -15.19
CA LEU A 281 -9.92 -0.21 -16.63
C LEU A 281 -9.39 1.20 -16.96
N ILE A 282 -8.74 1.28 -18.12
CA ILE A 282 -8.29 2.51 -18.73
C ILE A 282 -8.93 2.51 -20.11
N ARG A 283 -9.74 3.51 -20.43
CA ARG A 283 -10.51 3.59 -21.68
C ARG A 283 -10.28 4.92 -22.35
N VAL A 284 -9.99 4.87 -23.64
CA VAL A 284 -9.88 6.04 -24.52
C VAL A 284 -11.11 6.09 -25.41
N THR A 285 -11.69 7.26 -25.65
CA THR A 285 -12.80 7.41 -26.61
C THR A 285 -12.33 7.27 -28.06
N PRO A 286 -13.19 6.89 -29.02
CA PRO A 286 -12.76 6.57 -30.39
C PRO A 286 -11.98 7.67 -31.13
N GLY A 287 -12.28 8.95 -30.87
CA GLY A 287 -11.56 10.09 -31.45
C GLY A 287 -10.43 10.64 -30.57
N LEU A 288 -9.98 9.91 -29.55
CA LEU A 288 -8.98 10.34 -28.55
C LEU A 288 -9.37 11.61 -27.78
N GLU A 289 -10.65 11.93 -27.72
CA GLU A 289 -11.17 13.15 -27.09
C GLU A 289 -10.98 13.13 -25.58
N LYS A 290 -11.14 11.94 -24.97
CA LYS A 290 -11.07 11.73 -23.53
C LYS A 290 -10.44 10.39 -23.21
N ILE A 291 -9.76 10.36 -22.07
CA ILE A 291 -9.36 9.15 -21.38
C ILE A 291 -10.09 9.06 -20.05
N PHE A 292 -10.62 7.88 -19.75
CA PHE A 292 -11.23 7.54 -18.48
C PHE A 292 -10.39 6.46 -17.81
N MET A 293 -10.19 6.63 -16.51
CA MET A 293 -9.49 5.68 -15.66
C MET A 293 -10.40 5.40 -14.48
N GLY A 294 -10.60 4.13 -14.17
CA GLY A 294 -11.41 3.74 -13.03
C GLY A 294 -10.84 2.51 -12.37
N HIS A 295 -11.05 2.47 -11.06
CA HIS A 295 -10.55 1.45 -10.16
C HIS A 295 -11.65 1.13 -9.14
N SER A 296 -11.93 -0.15 -8.96
CA SER A 296 -12.94 -0.66 -8.05
C SER A 296 -12.30 -1.70 -7.14
N SER A 297 -11.98 -1.29 -5.91
CA SER A 297 -11.40 -2.17 -4.89
C SER A 297 -12.43 -3.17 -4.36
N TRP A 298 -11.97 -4.39 -4.17
CA TRP A 298 -12.63 -5.55 -3.62
C TRP A 298 -11.85 -5.94 -2.37
N PHE A 299 -12.47 -5.76 -1.22
CA PHE A 299 -11.88 -6.19 0.03
C PHE A 299 -12.98 -6.51 1.03
N VAL A 300 -12.60 -6.94 2.22
CA VAL A 300 -13.57 -7.22 3.28
C VAL A 300 -14.36 -5.96 3.63
N TYR A 301 -15.67 -6.08 3.81
CA TYR A 301 -16.52 -4.93 4.15
C TYR A 301 -16.11 -4.23 5.44
N ALA A 302 -15.45 -4.95 6.36
CA ALA A 302 -14.88 -4.36 7.58
C ALA A 302 -13.81 -3.28 7.28
N ALA A 303 -13.22 -3.27 6.09
CA ALA A 303 -12.29 -2.22 5.64
C ALA A 303 -13.00 -0.96 5.12
N ALA A 304 -14.33 -0.94 4.97
CA ALA A 304 -15.08 0.17 4.35
C ALA A 304 -15.14 1.47 5.20
N LEU A 305 -14.27 1.63 6.19
CA LEU A 305 -14.03 2.90 6.86
C LEU A 305 -13.03 3.70 6.03
N ARG A 306 -13.53 4.58 5.16
CA ARG A 306 -12.75 5.21 4.08
C ARG A 306 -12.35 6.65 4.38
N ILE A 307 -11.13 7.01 3.97
CA ILE A 307 -10.65 8.40 3.93
C ILE A 307 -10.07 8.67 2.54
N PHE A 308 -10.56 9.67 1.84
CA PHE A 308 -9.87 10.20 0.65
C PHE A 308 -8.85 11.24 1.12
N LYS A 309 -7.60 11.10 0.70
CA LYS A 309 -6.47 11.87 1.24
C LYS A 309 -5.87 12.76 0.17
N ASN A 310 -5.57 14.00 0.56
CA ASN A 310 -4.78 14.93 -0.22
C ASN A 310 -3.56 15.35 0.61
N TYR A 311 -2.37 15.06 0.09
CA TYR A 311 -1.12 15.49 0.69
C TYR A 311 -0.43 16.52 -0.18
N LEU A 312 0.04 17.61 0.43
CA LEU A 312 1.03 18.51 -0.14
C LEU A 312 2.28 18.50 0.75
N LEU A 313 3.30 17.75 0.33
CA LEU A 313 4.53 17.53 1.08
C LEU A 313 5.66 18.34 0.42
N LYS A 314 5.92 19.55 0.90
CA LYS A 314 6.93 20.46 0.33
C LYS A 314 8.32 20.10 0.84
N LEU A 315 8.92 19.08 0.24
CA LEU A 315 10.31 18.69 0.53
C LEU A 315 11.27 19.49 -0.35
N ASN A 316 12.47 19.75 0.17
CA ASN A 316 13.55 20.44 -0.54
C ASN A 316 14.49 19.47 -1.27
N ASP A 317 14.25 18.15 -1.18
CA ASP A 317 15.01 17.14 -1.90
C ASP A 317 14.94 17.34 -3.43
N LYS A 318 16.11 17.35 -4.07
CA LYS A 318 16.27 17.54 -5.52
C LYS A 318 15.60 16.45 -6.38
N ASP A 319 15.35 15.28 -5.81
CA ASP A 319 14.76 14.14 -6.51
C ASP A 319 13.23 14.07 -6.35
N LEU A 320 12.63 14.99 -5.57
CA LEU A 320 11.17 15.12 -5.45
C LEU A 320 10.55 15.54 -6.79
N SER A 321 9.75 14.64 -7.36
CA SER A 321 8.99 14.88 -8.58
C SER A 321 7.54 15.26 -8.30
N SER A 322 6.92 14.66 -7.27
CA SER A 322 5.51 14.88 -6.93
C SER A 322 5.30 15.25 -5.45
N PRO A 323 5.28 16.56 -5.08
CA PRO A 323 4.91 17.00 -3.74
C PRO A 323 3.41 16.87 -3.46
N LEU A 324 2.56 16.90 -4.49
CA LEU A 324 1.11 16.86 -4.33
C LEU A 324 0.54 15.52 -4.81
N ILE A 325 -0.15 14.82 -3.91
CA ILE A 325 -0.66 13.47 -4.11
C ILE A 325 -2.09 13.39 -3.56
N SER A 326 -3.03 12.94 -4.38
CA SER A 326 -4.42 12.70 -4.00
C SER A 326 -4.78 11.23 -4.23
N PHE A 327 -5.38 10.56 -3.25
CA PHE A 327 -5.60 9.11 -3.31
C PHE A 327 -6.73 8.62 -2.40
N SER A 328 -7.40 7.55 -2.82
CA SER A 328 -8.32 6.82 -1.95
C SER A 328 -7.53 6.05 -0.90
N SER A 329 -7.99 6.02 0.35
CA SER A 329 -7.23 5.42 1.45
C SER A 329 -8.14 5.03 2.61
N TYR A 330 -7.50 4.78 3.75
CA TYR A 330 -8.03 4.25 4.98
C TYR A 330 -7.36 4.97 6.19
N PRO A 331 -8.00 4.99 7.37
CA PRO A 331 -7.42 5.58 8.56
C PRO A 331 -6.11 4.89 8.98
N GLY A 332 -5.03 5.65 9.11
CA GLY A 332 -3.71 5.15 9.54
C GLY A 332 -2.84 4.54 8.45
N PHE A 333 -3.36 4.44 7.22
CA PHE A 333 -2.63 3.95 6.05
C PHE A 333 -1.98 5.13 5.37
N LEU A 334 -0.65 5.18 5.30
CA LEU A 334 0.04 6.27 4.62
C LEU A 334 0.07 6.04 3.09
N GLU A 335 -0.60 5.00 2.61
CA GLU A 335 -0.78 4.58 1.23
C GLU A 335 -2.27 4.38 0.91
N SER A 336 -2.57 4.08 -0.34
CA SER A 336 -3.92 3.87 -0.85
C SER A 336 -4.44 2.48 -0.51
N LEU A 337 -3.59 1.46 -0.55
CA LEU A 337 -3.92 0.04 -0.60
C LEU A 337 -4.68 -0.34 -1.87
N ASP A 338 -5.65 0.46 -2.31
CA ASP A 338 -6.59 0.12 -3.38
C ASP A 338 -5.95 -0.44 -4.67
N ASP A 339 -5.01 0.16 -5.39
CA ASP A 339 -4.45 1.51 -5.26
C ASP A 339 -4.99 2.46 -6.35
N PHE A 340 -5.35 3.69 -5.97
CA PHE A 340 -5.69 4.78 -6.90
C PHE A 340 -5.01 6.08 -6.45
N TYR A 341 -4.05 6.56 -7.25
CA TYR A 341 -3.34 7.81 -7.00
C TYR A 341 -3.40 8.78 -8.17
N ILE A 342 -3.55 10.06 -7.86
CA ILE A 342 -3.36 11.18 -8.77
C ILE A 342 -2.16 11.98 -8.28
N LEU A 343 -1.14 12.10 -9.13
CA LEU A 343 0.14 12.72 -8.81
C LEU A 343 0.30 14.04 -9.59
N ASP A 344 0.73 15.12 -8.95
CA ASP A 344 0.98 16.39 -9.62
C ASP A 344 2.19 16.38 -10.57
N SER A 345 2.96 15.28 -10.58
CA SER A 345 3.92 14.97 -11.63
C SER A 345 3.28 14.74 -13.01
N GLY A 346 1.94 14.64 -13.07
CA GLY A 346 1.16 14.33 -14.27
C GLY A 346 0.87 12.84 -14.44
N MET A 347 1.15 12.02 -13.42
CA MET A 347 0.91 10.57 -13.45
C MET A 347 -0.31 10.17 -12.64
N VAL A 348 -0.99 9.12 -13.10
CA VAL A 348 -2.02 8.38 -12.35
C VAL A 348 -1.52 6.96 -12.15
N VAL A 349 -1.68 6.40 -10.95
CA VAL A 349 -1.26 5.03 -10.64
C VAL A 349 -2.46 4.24 -10.17
N LEU A 350 -2.76 3.16 -10.89
CA LEU A 350 -3.78 2.17 -10.55
C LEU A 350 -3.12 0.83 -10.28
N GLN A 351 -3.81 -0.07 -9.59
CA GLN A 351 -3.29 -1.43 -9.38
C GLN A 351 -4.40 -2.47 -9.25
N THR A 352 -4.13 -3.74 -9.61
CA THR A 352 -4.95 -4.89 -9.19
C THR A 352 -4.08 -6.06 -8.73
N THR A 353 -4.49 -6.76 -7.66
CA THR A 353 -3.60 -7.73 -6.98
C THR A 353 -3.60 -9.05 -7.71
N ASN A 354 -2.42 -9.57 -8.03
CA ASN A 354 -2.26 -10.90 -8.60
C ASN A 354 -2.04 -11.90 -7.46
N SER A 355 -2.53 -13.12 -7.63
CA SER A 355 -2.19 -14.22 -6.72
C SER A 355 -0.86 -14.85 -7.13
N VAL A 356 -0.10 -15.38 -6.16
CA VAL A 356 1.07 -16.22 -6.41
C VAL A 356 0.78 -17.61 -5.86
N PHE A 357 0.43 -18.54 -6.74
CA PHE A 357 0.11 -19.92 -6.36
C PHE A 357 1.34 -20.80 -6.20
N ASN A 358 2.47 -20.39 -6.78
CA ASN A 358 3.73 -21.08 -6.57
C ASN A 358 4.30 -20.77 -5.18
N VAL A 359 3.96 -21.61 -4.20
CA VAL A 359 4.33 -21.43 -2.79
C VAL A 359 5.85 -21.40 -2.58
N SER A 360 6.63 -22.05 -3.45
CA SER A 360 8.09 -22.09 -3.32
C SER A 360 8.73 -20.69 -3.38
N LEU A 361 8.12 -19.75 -4.11
CA LEU A 361 8.57 -18.37 -4.22
C LEU A 361 8.53 -17.64 -2.88
N TYR A 362 7.58 -17.97 -1.99
CA TYR A 362 7.46 -17.34 -0.68
C TYR A 362 8.62 -17.65 0.26
N LYS A 363 9.42 -18.70 0.00
CA LYS A 363 10.66 -18.99 0.75
C LYS A 363 11.70 -17.88 0.63
N THR A 364 11.58 -17.01 -0.38
CA THR A 364 12.49 -15.88 -0.62
C THR A 364 12.07 -14.61 0.13
N VAL A 365 10.83 -14.56 0.65
CA VAL A 365 10.31 -13.42 1.40
C VAL A 365 11.03 -13.31 2.74
N LYS A 366 11.63 -12.15 3.00
CA LYS A 366 12.44 -11.90 4.19
C LYS A 366 12.30 -10.46 4.69
N PRO A 367 12.55 -10.20 5.99
CA PRO A 367 12.46 -8.85 6.56
C PRO A 367 13.45 -7.85 5.94
N GLN A 368 14.56 -8.31 5.35
CA GLN A 368 15.55 -7.44 4.69
C GLN A 368 15.09 -7.09 3.26
N SER A 369 13.97 -6.39 3.18
CA SER A 369 13.35 -5.91 1.95
C SER A 369 12.46 -4.70 2.25
N LEU A 370 12.08 -3.94 1.21
CA LEU A 370 11.09 -2.86 1.33
C LEU A 370 9.70 -3.41 1.01
N LEU A 371 8.77 -3.26 1.94
CA LEU A 371 7.36 -3.64 1.72
C LEU A 371 6.76 -2.84 0.57
N ALA A 372 5.70 -3.36 -0.06
CA ALA A 372 5.12 -2.75 -1.25
C ALA A 372 4.67 -1.31 -1.00
N TRP A 373 3.98 -1.03 0.10
CA TRP A 373 3.52 0.32 0.43
C TRP A 373 4.67 1.34 0.50
N GLN A 374 5.84 0.92 1.02
CA GLN A 374 7.04 1.77 1.10
C GLN A 374 7.56 2.09 -0.30
N ARG A 375 7.68 1.07 -1.16
CA ARG A 375 8.15 1.23 -2.53
C ARG A 375 7.19 2.06 -3.38
N VAL A 376 5.89 1.83 -3.28
CA VAL A 376 4.85 2.63 -3.96
C VAL A 376 4.92 4.09 -3.54
N ARG A 377 5.03 4.37 -2.23
CA ARG A 377 5.15 5.74 -1.72
C ARG A 377 6.41 6.44 -2.22
N VAL A 378 7.54 5.75 -2.23
CA VAL A 378 8.80 6.28 -2.76
C VAL A 378 8.68 6.52 -4.27
N ALA A 379 8.15 5.56 -5.03
CA ALA A 379 7.97 5.66 -6.47
C ALA A 379 7.06 6.85 -6.84
N ASN A 380 5.93 7.03 -6.14
CA ASN A 380 5.03 8.16 -6.35
C ASN A 380 5.69 9.52 -6.08
N GLN A 381 6.66 9.58 -5.17
CA GLN A 381 7.37 10.84 -4.85
C GLN A 381 8.46 11.18 -5.86
N ILE A 382 9.25 10.20 -6.33
CA ILE A 382 10.49 10.47 -7.10
C ILE A 382 10.38 10.14 -8.60
N ALA A 383 9.39 9.35 -9.02
CA ALA A 383 9.30 8.93 -10.40
C ALA A 383 8.97 10.10 -11.32
N ARG A 384 9.64 10.13 -12.49
CA ARG A 384 9.50 11.19 -13.50
C ARG A 384 8.66 10.75 -14.69
N ASN A 385 8.42 9.45 -14.83
CA ASN A 385 7.65 8.79 -15.88
C ASN A 385 7.41 7.32 -15.45
N GLY A 386 6.66 6.56 -16.25
CA GLY A 386 6.31 5.18 -15.93
C GLY A 386 7.49 4.22 -15.83
N SER A 387 8.52 4.35 -16.68
CA SER A 387 9.71 3.48 -16.62
C SER A 387 10.57 3.73 -15.38
N HIS A 388 10.72 5.00 -14.96
CA HIS A 388 11.38 5.33 -13.70
C HIS A 388 10.58 4.78 -12.51
N TRP A 389 9.24 4.88 -12.53
CA TRP A 389 8.37 4.29 -11.50
C TRP A 389 8.58 2.78 -11.40
N ALA A 390 8.60 2.08 -12.55
CA ALA A 390 8.89 0.64 -12.61
C ALA A 390 10.26 0.29 -12.04
N TRP A 391 11.30 1.06 -12.36
CA TRP A 391 12.64 0.86 -11.81
C TRP A 391 12.66 0.96 -10.27
N VAL A 392 11.96 1.95 -9.69
CA VAL A 392 11.87 2.09 -8.22
C VAL A 392 11.25 0.84 -7.59
N MET A 393 10.23 0.26 -8.22
CA MET A 393 9.57 -0.95 -7.72
C MET A 393 10.47 -2.18 -7.69
N THR A 394 11.53 -2.22 -8.52
CA THR A 394 12.53 -3.31 -8.48
C THR A 394 13.46 -3.22 -7.26
N GLN A 395 13.59 -2.04 -6.65
CA GLN A 395 14.53 -1.81 -5.56
C GLN A 395 14.06 -2.51 -4.28
N GLN A 396 14.87 -3.46 -3.80
CA GLN A 396 14.60 -4.19 -2.55
C GLN A 396 13.20 -4.86 -2.53
N ASN A 397 12.76 -5.40 -3.66
CA ASN A 397 11.48 -6.09 -3.81
C ASN A 397 11.27 -7.12 -2.67
N SER A 398 10.15 -6.99 -1.95
CA SER A 398 9.78 -7.87 -0.85
C SER A 398 9.12 -9.18 -1.28
N GLY A 399 8.56 -9.23 -2.50
CA GLY A 399 7.69 -10.34 -2.91
C GLY A 399 6.36 -10.38 -2.15
N THR A 400 5.94 -9.24 -1.60
CA THR A 400 4.69 -9.09 -0.86
C THR A 400 3.85 -7.97 -1.49
N TYR A 401 2.54 -8.11 -1.37
CA TYR A 401 1.54 -7.39 -2.15
C TYR A 401 1.83 -7.43 -3.65
N ASN A 402 1.77 -8.65 -4.19
CA ASN A 402 2.15 -8.94 -5.57
C ASN A 402 1.08 -8.48 -6.55
N ASN A 403 1.42 -7.47 -7.34
CA ASN A 403 0.45 -6.58 -7.96
C ASN A 403 0.76 -6.32 -9.43
N GLN A 404 -0.27 -6.07 -10.24
CA GLN A 404 -0.14 -5.39 -11.54
C GLN A 404 -0.46 -3.91 -11.36
N TYR A 405 0.54 -3.06 -11.50
CA TYR A 405 0.39 -1.61 -11.50
C TYR A 405 0.25 -1.10 -12.93
N MET A 406 -0.63 -0.13 -13.12
CA MET A 406 -0.77 0.64 -14.36
C MET A 406 -0.37 2.08 -14.05
N VAL A 407 0.76 2.52 -14.60
CA VAL A 407 1.27 3.88 -14.45
C VAL A 407 0.94 4.65 -15.72
N ILE A 408 -0.02 5.56 -15.62
CA ILE A 408 -0.49 6.39 -16.73
C ILE A 408 0.20 7.75 -16.65
N ASP A 409 0.92 8.13 -17.70
CA ASP A 409 1.54 9.45 -17.83
C ASP A 409 0.67 10.36 -18.70
N LEU A 410 -0.12 11.23 -18.06
CA LEU A 410 -1.07 12.11 -18.74
C LEU A 410 -0.38 13.13 -19.65
N ARG A 411 0.91 13.43 -19.43
CA ARG A 411 1.67 14.36 -20.26
C ARG A 411 1.97 13.79 -21.65
N LYS A 412 1.81 12.47 -21.81
CA LYS A 412 1.94 11.73 -23.07
C LYS A 412 0.61 11.57 -23.81
N ILE A 413 -0.48 12.13 -23.28
CA ILE A 413 -1.81 12.03 -23.87
C ILE A 413 -2.21 13.42 -24.38
N ARG A 414 -2.41 13.55 -25.69
CA ARG A 414 -2.83 14.77 -26.35
C ARG A 414 -4.26 14.58 -26.87
N PRO A 415 -5.27 15.16 -26.20
CA PRO A 415 -6.66 15.02 -26.60
C PRO A 415 -6.86 15.39 -28.08
N ASN A 416 -7.67 14.58 -28.79
CA ASN A 416 -7.96 14.71 -30.21
C ASN A 416 -6.75 14.57 -31.16
N ALA A 417 -5.57 14.13 -30.67
CA ALA A 417 -4.35 14.10 -31.47
C ALA A 417 -3.60 12.78 -31.36
N SER A 418 -3.02 12.47 -30.19
CA SER A 418 -2.17 11.29 -30.03
C SER A 418 -2.11 10.78 -28.59
N ILE A 419 -1.79 9.50 -28.47
CA ILE A 419 -1.28 8.92 -27.23
C ILE A 419 0.14 8.51 -27.56
N ASP A 420 1.12 9.24 -27.04
CA ASP A 420 2.54 9.05 -27.34
C ASP A 420 3.13 7.89 -26.51
N ASP A 421 4.18 7.23 -27.00
CA ASP A 421 4.85 6.15 -26.26
C ASP A 421 5.28 6.63 -24.86
N GLY A 422 5.18 5.74 -23.89
CA GLY A 422 5.34 5.99 -22.46
C GLY A 422 4.06 6.44 -21.74
N ALA A 423 2.92 6.54 -22.42
CA ALA A 423 1.65 6.93 -21.80
C ALA A 423 1.08 5.89 -20.83
N LEU A 424 1.34 4.60 -21.06
CA LEU A 424 0.94 3.53 -20.14
C LEU A 424 2.11 2.55 -19.93
N THR A 425 2.66 2.52 -18.71
CA THR A 425 3.60 1.48 -18.29
C THR A 425 2.88 0.48 -17.37
N VAL A 426 2.92 -0.80 -17.72
CA VAL A 426 2.39 -1.89 -16.90
C VAL A 426 3.55 -2.55 -16.16
N VAL A 427 3.42 -2.69 -14.84
CA VAL A 427 4.46 -3.23 -13.96
C VAL A 427 3.87 -4.36 -13.13
N GLU A 428 4.51 -5.53 -13.14
CA GLU A 428 4.07 -6.69 -12.39
C GLU A 428 5.16 -7.21 -11.47
N GLN A 429 4.78 -7.51 -10.23
CA GLN A 429 5.68 -8.02 -9.21
C GLN A 429 5.24 -9.40 -8.73
N ILE A 430 6.21 -10.27 -8.53
CA ILE A 430 6.14 -11.48 -7.70
C ILE A 430 7.40 -11.54 -6.80
N PRO A 431 7.55 -12.50 -5.88
CA PRO A 431 8.82 -12.68 -5.18
C PRO A 431 9.97 -12.84 -6.16
N THR A 432 11.09 -12.15 -5.90
CA THR A 432 12.33 -12.11 -6.70
C THR A 432 12.27 -11.42 -8.06
N LEU A 433 11.09 -11.14 -8.62
CA LEU A 433 10.96 -10.65 -10.00
C LEU A 433 9.99 -9.46 -10.08
N VAL A 434 10.40 -8.44 -10.82
CA VAL A 434 9.54 -7.36 -11.31
C VAL A 434 9.72 -7.28 -12.82
N VAL A 435 8.61 -7.33 -13.56
CA VAL A 435 8.58 -7.19 -15.03
C VAL A 435 7.80 -5.92 -15.37
N SER A 436 8.27 -5.14 -16.33
CA SER A 436 7.55 -3.96 -16.80
C SER A 436 7.64 -3.79 -18.30
N SER A 437 6.58 -3.28 -18.92
CA SER A 437 6.55 -2.95 -20.34
C SER A 437 5.67 -1.73 -20.63
N ASP A 438 5.97 -1.06 -21.74
CA ASP A 438 5.11 -0.01 -22.29
C ASP A 438 3.93 -0.64 -23.03
N GLN A 439 2.71 -0.39 -22.56
CA GLN A 439 1.45 -0.89 -23.11
C GLN A 439 0.64 0.22 -23.80
N THR A 440 1.29 1.32 -24.17
CA THR A 440 0.66 2.41 -24.93
C THR A 440 0.08 1.90 -26.25
N GLY A 441 0.76 0.97 -26.93
CA GLY A 441 0.27 0.35 -28.15
C GLY A 441 -1.10 -0.31 -27.98
N LEU A 442 -1.30 -1.05 -26.88
CA LEU A 442 -2.58 -1.67 -26.54
C LEU A 442 -3.62 -0.63 -26.13
N LEU A 443 -3.23 0.40 -25.38
CA LEU A 443 -4.15 1.49 -25.00
C LEU A 443 -4.72 2.23 -26.22
N ARG A 444 -3.93 2.41 -27.29
CA ARG A 444 -4.38 3.00 -28.57
C ARG A 444 -5.47 2.18 -29.25
N THR A 445 -5.54 0.86 -29.04
CA THR A 445 -6.65 0.04 -29.56
C THR A 445 -7.96 0.28 -28.80
N GLY A 446 -7.90 1.06 -27.72
CA GLY A 446 -9.04 1.69 -27.09
C GLY A 446 -9.08 1.50 -25.59
N TYR A 447 -8.52 0.42 -25.03
CA TYR A 447 -8.57 0.18 -23.59
C TYR A 447 -7.50 -0.76 -23.07
N PHE A 448 -7.20 -0.65 -21.78
CA PHE A 448 -6.42 -1.62 -21.00
C PHE A 448 -7.19 -2.03 -19.75
N PRO A 449 -7.58 -3.30 -19.59
CA PRO A 449 -8.22 -3.82 -18.39
C PRO A 449 -7.23 -4.51 -17.44
N SER A 450 -7.60 -4.59 -16.16
CA SER A 450 -6.86 -5.32 -15.13
C SER A 450 -7.85 -5.97 -14.16
N TYR A 451 -7.61 -7.24 -13.81
CA TYR A 451 -8.59 -8.10 -13.13
C TYR A 451 -7.92 -9.28 -12.40
N ASN A 452 -6.85 -9.00 -11.65
CA ASN A 452 -6.23 -9.99 -10.74
C ASN A 452 -5.57 -11.23 -11.41
N VAL A 453 -5.29 -11.14 -12.71
CA VAL A 453 -4.53 -12.15 -13.46
C VAL A 453 -3.33 -11.48 -14.13
N PRO A 454 -2.10 -12.01 -13.98
CA PRO A 454 -0.92 -11.41 -14.58
C PRO A 454 -1.00 -11.33 -16.11
N PHE A 455 -0.58 -10.19 -16.66
CA PHE A 455 -0.51 -9.90 -18.08
C PHE A 455 0.78 -10.43 -18.71
N HIS A 456 1.93 -10.22 -18.07
CA HIS A 456 3.20 -10.71 -18.59
C HIS A 456 3.27 -12.22 -18.42
N GLU A 457 3.48 -12.93 -19.54
CA GLU A 457 3.51 -14.40 -19.57
C GLU A 457 4.51 -14.99 -18.57
N THR A 458 5.69 -14.38 -18.43
CA THR A 458 6.70 -14.82 -17.45
C THR A 458 6.17 -14.78 -16.02
N VAL A 459 5.44 -13.71 -15.65
CA VAL A 459 4.86 -13.57 -14.32
C VAL A 459 3.71 -14.56 -14.14
N TYR A 460 2.83 -14.69 -15.14
CA TYR A 460 1.74 -15.66 -15.15
C TYR A 460 2.23 -17.10 -14.92
N ASN A 461 3.27 -17.50 -15.66
CA ASN A 461 3.85 -18.84 -15.59
C ASN A 461 4.53 -19.09 -14.23
N LEU A 462 5.41 -18.18 -13.78
CA LEU A 462 6.14 -18.36 -12.52
C LEU A 462 5.22 -18.33 -11.29
N SER A 463 4.11 -17.59 -11.36
CA SER A 463 3.07 -17.58 -10.33
C SER A 463 2.26 -18.87 -10.24
N GLY A 464 2.38 -19.80 -11.19
CA GLY A 464 1.69 -21.10 -11.16
C GLY A 464 0.27 -21.07 -11.71
N TYR A 465 -0.13 -20.04 -12.46
CA TYR A 465 -1.46 -20.01 -13.10
C TYR A 465 -1.69 -21.14 -14.13
N PRO A 466 -0.70 -21.61 -14.93
CA PRO A 466 -0.92 -22.74 -15.85
C PRO A 466 -1.44 -24.01 -15.16
N ASP A 467 -0.92 -24.34 -13.99
CA ASP A 467 -1.36 -25.51 -13.21
C ASP A 467 -2.77 -25.33 -12.66
N VAL A 468 -3.08 -24.12 -12.19
CA VAL A 468 -4.45 -23.76 -11.77
C VAL A 468 -5.42 -23.93 -12.94
N VAL A 469 -5.10 -23.43 -14.12
CA VAL A 469 -5.96 -23.54 -15.31
C VAL A 469 -6.11 -25.00 -15.74
N LYS A 470 -5.04 -25.78 -15.72
CA LYS A 470 -5.08 -27.21 -16.05
C LYS A 470 -6.01 -27.99 -15.11
N GLN A 471 -5.99 -27.67 -13.81
CA GLN A 471 -6.78 -28.36 -12.80
C GLN A 471 -8.23 -27.84 -12.69
N ARG A 472 -8.46 -26.55 -12.95
CA ARG A 472 -9.70 -25.85 -12.57
C ARG A 472 -10.43 -25.16 -13.72
N GLY A 473 -9.87 -25.16 -14.92
CA GLY A 473 -10.48 -24.58 -16.12
C GLY A 473 -10.09 -23.13 -16.40
N LEU A 474 -10.71 -22.58 -17.45
CA LEU A 474 -10.27 -21.35 -18.11
C LEU A 474 -10.63 -20.04 -17.38
N ASP A 475 -11.45 -20.08 -16.33
CA ASP A 475 -11.87 -18.88 -15.61
C ASP A 475 -10.71 -18.19 -14.86
N PHE A 476 -9.59 -18.89 -14.66
CA PHE A 476 -8.35 -18.34 -14.09
C PHE A 476 -7.30 -17.97 -15.16
N SER A 477 -7.62 -18.16 -16.44
CA SER A 477 -6.75 -17.75 -17.54
C SER A 477 -6.91 -16.26 -17.83
N TYR A 478 -5.82 -15.61 -18.27
CA TYR A 478 -5.85 -14.18 -18.56
C TYR A 478 -6.91 -13.80 -19.60
N GLN A 479 -7.10 -14.61 -20.65
CA GLN A 479 -8.00 -14.27 -21.76
C GLN A 479 -9.48 -14.60 -21.49
N MET A 480 -9.76 -15.62 -20.66
CA MET A 480 -11.12 -16.16 -20.50
C MET A 480 -11.73 -15.95 -19.11
N ALA A 481 -11.04 -15.20 -18.24
CA ALA A 481 -11.59 -14.78 -16.94
C ALA A 481 -12.94 -14.06 -17.11
N PRO A 482 -13.90 -14.24 -16.17
CA PRO A 482 -15.21 -13.59 -16.23
C PRO A 482 -15.15 -12.07 -16.38
N GLU A 483 -14.26 -11.35 -15.67
CA GLU A 483 -14.14 -9.89 -15.83
C GLU A 483 -13.59 -9.50 -17.22
N ARG A 484 -12.73 -10.34 -17.82
CA ARG A 484 -12.24 -10.13 -19.19
C ARG A 484 -13.36 -10.25 -20.21
N LYS A 485 -14.22 -11.27 -20.11
CA LYS A 485 -15.40 -11.42 -20.96
C LYS A 485 -16.34 -10.22 -20.83
N SER A 486 -16.54 -9.74 -19.60
CA SER A 486 -17.41 -8.60 -19.30
C SER A 486 -16.88 -7.27 -19.83
N SER A 487 -15.57 -7.03 -19.75
CA SER A 487 -14.92 -5.83 -20.30
C SER A 487 -14.86 -5.84 -21.82
N ALA A 488 -14.64 -7.01 -22.44
CA ALA A 488 -14.67 -7.17 -23.90
C ALA A 488 -16.08 -6.95 -24.49
N GLY A 489 -17.13 -7.53 -23.87
CA GLY A 489 -18.50 -7.36 -24.34
C GLY A 489 -19.01 -5.92 -24.28
N ARG A 490 -18.61 -5.15 -23.26
CA ARG A 490 -19.04 -3.76 -23.07
C ARG A 490 -18.19 -2.72 -23.79
N HIS A 491 -17.03 -3.09 -24.32
CA HIS A 491 -16.22 -2.20 -25.17
C HIS A 491 -17.03 -1.68 -26.37
N LEU A 492 -18.03 -2.45 -26.82
CA LEU A 492 -18.90 -2.13 -27.95
C LEU A 492 -20.10 -1.25 -27.58
N GLU A 493 -20.45 -1.06 -26.29
CA GLU A 493 -21.77 -0.53 -25.90
C GLU A 493 -21.77 0.91 -25.32
N SER A 494 -20.65 1.47 -24.83
CA SER A 494 -20.69 2.77 -24.13
C SER A 494 -19.90 3.88 -24.82
N SER A 495 -20.61 4.91 -25.34
CA SER A 495 -20.02 6.12 -25.93
C SER A 495 -19.85 7.30 -24.97
N THR A 496 -20.41 7.24 -23.74
CA THR A 496 -20.50 8.43 -22.87
C THR A 496 -20.12 8.25 -21.40
N GLN A 497 -20.11 7.04 -20.82
CA GLN A 497 -19.53 6.72 -19.51
C GLN A 497 -19.14 5.24 -19.43
N PRO A 498 -17.97 4.86 -18.86
CA PRO A 498 -17.65 3.45 -18.66
C PRO A 498 -18.49 2.87 -17.52
N ALA A 499 -19.02 1.66 -17.71
CA ALA A 499 -19.79 0.94 -16.70
C ALA A 499 -18.86 0.41 -15.57
N TRP A 500 -18.51 1.26 -14.61
CA TRP A 500 -17.62 0.95 -13.48
C TRP A 500 -18.27 0.13 -12.34
N ARG A 501 -19.60 -0.08 -12.40
CA ARG A 501 -20.37 -0.82 -11.38
C ARG A 501 -21.19 -1.96 -12.00
N PRO A 502 -20.58 -3.06 -12.46
CA PRO A 502 -21.34 -4.28 -12.71
C PRO A 502 -21.58 -5.00 -11.37
N SER A 503 -22.82 -4.98 -10.90
CA SER A 503 -23.35 -6.00 -10.00
C SER A 503 -24.18 -6.96 -10.85
N PHE A 504 -23.76 -8.21 -10.99
CA PHE A 504 -24.60 -9.26 -11.56
C PHE A 504 -24.90 -10.29 -10.48
N ALA A 505 -25.91 -9.97 -9.66
CA ALA A 505 -26.67 -10.95 -8.90
C ALA A 505 -28.10 -11.01 -9.44
N SER A 506 -28.27 -11.19 -10.76
CA SER A 506 -29.53 -11.63 -11.34
C SER A 506 -29.27 -12.51 -12.56
N THR A 507 -30.00 -13.60 -12.63
CA THR A 507 -29.91 -14.77 -13.51
C THR A 507 -30.19 -14.53 -15.00
N SER A 508 -29.80 -13.37 -15.55
CA SER A 508 -30.22 -12.94 -16.89
C SER A 508 -29.08 -12.47 -17.81
N SER A 509 -27.86 -12.96 -17.62
CA SER A 509 -26.78 -12.76 -18.62
C SER A 509 -26.66 -14.03 -19.50
N PRO A 510 -26.78 -13.93 -20.84
CA PRO A 510 -26.91 -15.08 -21.75
C PRO A 510 -25.62 -15.91 -21.91
N THR A 511 -24.54 -15.56 -21.22
CA THR A 511 -23.23 -16.23 -21.34
C THR A 511 -23.07 -17.48 -20.49
N ILE A 512 -24.09 -17.91 -19.73
CA ILE A 512 -24.11 -19.22 -19.06
C ILE A 512 -25.18 -20.08 -19.72
N ARG A 513 -24.80 -20.83 -20.77
CA ARG A 513 -25.66 -21.89 -21.33
C ARG A 513 -25.65 -23.09 -20.38
N THR A 514 -26.76 -23.34 -19.71
CA THR A 514 -27.10 -24.66 -19.15
C THR A 514 -27.52 -25.61 -20.29
N PRO A 515 -27.26 -26.93 -20.18
CA PRO A 515 -27.71 -27.90 -21.18
C PRO A 515 -29.24 -27.99 -21.18
N ARG A 516 -29.85 -27.94 -22.38
CA ARG A 516 -31.28 -28.14 -22.61
C ARG A 516 -31.74 -29.48 -22.04
N ALA A 517 -32.61 -29.45 -21.03
CA ALA A 517 -33.50 -30.57 -20.74
C ALA A 517 -34.63 -30.57 -21.78
N THR A 518 -34.77 -31.69 -22.49
CA THR A 518 -35.90 -32.00 -23.36
C THR A 518 -37.21 -31.98 -22.59
N ARG A 519 -38.15 -31.13 -23.02
CA ARG A 519 -39.50 -31.02 -22.46
C ARG A 519 -40.38 -32.06 -23.15
N ALA A 520 -40.77 -33.11 -22.41
CA ALA A 520 -41.93 -33.92 -22.74
C ALA A 520 -43.19 -33.17 -22.28
N THR A 521 -44.17 -33.10 -23.17
CA THR A 521 -45.50 -32.52 -23.01
C THR A 521 -46.41 -33.40 -22.15
N ALA A 522 -47.18 -32.81 -21.23
CA ALA A 522 -48.57 -33.19 -20.97
C ALA A 522 -49.32 -32.11 -20.14
N SER A 523 -50.54 -31.86 -20.60
CA SER A 523 -51.63 -31.00 -20.08
C SER A 523 -51.99 -31.26 -18.60
N ALA A 524 -52.20 -30.24 -17.78
CA ALA A 524 -53.46 -29.51 -17.50
C ALA A 524 -54.44 -30.23 -16.55
N VAL A 525 -55.25 -29.41 -15.86
CA VAL A 525 -56.21 -29.69 -14.76
C VAL A 525 -55.50 -29.70 -13.40
N GLY A 526 -55.84 -28.90 -12.39
CA GLY A 526 -57.03 -28.12 -12.05
C GLY A 526 -57.11 -28.13 -10.52
N ALA A 527 -57.60 -27.03 -9.92
CA ALA A 527 -57.87 -26.80 -8.48
C ALA A 527 -58.00 -28.06 -7.60
N THR A 528 -57.37 -28.14 -6.43
CA THR A 528 -57.53 -27.26 -5.25
C THR A 528 -56.30 -27.25 -4.36
#